data_AF-A0A1F8R8X6-F1
#
_entry.id   AF-A0A1F8R8X6-F1
#
_cell.length_a   1.000
_cell.length_b   1.000
_cell.length_c   1.000
_cell.angle_alpha   90.00
_cell.angle_beta   90.00
_cell.angle_gamma   90.00
#
_symmetry.space_group_name_H-M   'P 1'
#
loop_
_entity.id
_entity.type
_entity.pdbx_description
1 polymer ?
#
loop_
_entity_poly.entity_id
_entity_poly.type
_entity_poly.pdbx_seq_one_letter_code
_entity_poly.pdbx_strand_id
1 'polypeptide(L)'
;MRPRPPARTKKEIYEEEYNASKKGGESFFPDTLSRDAIVALIIVAAIFILAVVLPAQTEPPADPTSTTYNPRPEWYFLFFFQFLKLFPGYLEPVAAVIIPTIALLVLILVPFFDRGLERRYSRRKPMLAAGILVVLLLGAMEVGGAISAPSRPAGEESHLVQAGREVYRGVNCSYCHSVGGVGGAVGPDLSNIGGELTEEQLTVYLKNPNAMVPDTLHPKLLFTDEELESLVAYLLTLGAPVSYTAQAPVLFQQNCSSCHMISGQGGTLGPDLTTVGDRRSVNFLESFTAEPKSVFAGSTMPAFKNILAKEQIQDVAAYLANQKGGAPPPPPPPPGMTSPPGVPHEVEGRENCQACHETGVGRAPRIPNDHTGRTNEMCLSCHEVGK
;
A
#
# COMPACT_ATOMS: atom_id res chain seq x y z
N MET A 1 32.23 47.04 79.86
CA MET A 1 31.40 46.14 79.02
C MET A 1 30.70 46.99 77.97
N ARG A 2 31.02 46.84 76.69
CA ARG A 2 30.26 47.52 75.62
C ARG A 2 28.94 46.76 75.41
N PRO A 3 27.78 47.44 75.33
CA PRO A 3 26.50 46.77 75.11
C PRO A 3 26.51 46.07 73.75
N ARG A 4 25.97 44.84 73.72
CA ARG A 4 25.82 44.06 72.49
C ARG A 4 24.81 44.79 71.59
N PRO A 5 25.14 45.07 70.32
CA PRO A 5 24.20 45.76 69.43
C PRO A 5 22.90 44.96 69.29
N PRO A 6 21.75 45.63 69.09
CA PRO A 6 20.46 44.98 68.97
C PRO A 6 20.48 43.98 67.79
N ALA A 7 19.80 42.85 67.97
CA ALA A 7 19.71 41.82 66.95
C ALA A 7 19.01 42.38 65.70
N ARG A 8 19.72 42.39 64.56
CA ARG A 8 19.17 42.83 63.27
C ARG A 8 17.98 41.98 62.88
N THR A 9 16.95 42.61 62.33
CA THR A 9 15.76 41.92 61.85
C THR A 9 16.06 41.17 60.55
N LYS A 10 15.31 40.08 60.28
CA LYS A 10 15.45 39.32 59.02
C LYS A 10 15.27 40.19 57.77
N LYS A 11 14.46 41.25 57.86
CA LYS A 11 14.20 42.19 56.77
C LYS A 11 15.42 43.05 56.47
N GLU A 12 16.10 43.56 57.48
CA GLU A 12 17.32 44.37 57.32
C GLU A 12 18.46 43.56 56.70
N ILE A 13 18.62 42.29 57.13
CA ILE A 13 19.61 41.37 56.56
C ILE A 13 19.30 41.09 55.07
N TYR A 14 18.04 40.83 54.74
CA TYR A 14 17.61 40.59 53.36
C TYR A 14 17.81 41.83 52.46
N GLU A 15 17.44 43.02 52.94
CA GLU A 15 17.63 44.27 52.20
C GLU A 15 19.10 44.60 52.01
N GLU A 16 19.96 44.32 53.00
CA GLU A 16 21.41 44.48 52.89
C GLU A 16 22.00 43.49 51.87
N GLU A 17 21.63 42.21 51.91
CA GLU A 17 22.04 41.19 50.93
C GLU A 17 21.54 41.53 49.51
N TYR A 18 20.28 41.94 49.36
CA TYR A 18 19.68 42.32 48.08
C TYR A 18 20.33 43.58 47.49
N ASN A 19 20.60 44.59 48.33
CA ASN A 19 21.28 45.81 47.89
C ASN A 19 22.76 45.55 47.60
N ALA A 20 23.41 44.63 48.32
CA ALA A 20 24.76 44.18 48.01
C ALA A 20 24.80 43.41 46.68
N SER A 21 23.83 42.52 46.41
CA SER A 21 23.74 41.79 45.13
C SER A 21 23.44 42.72 43.95
N LYS A 22 22.63 43.78 44.16
CA LYS A 22 22.35 44.80 43.15
C LYS A 22 23.59 45.61 42.77
N LYS A 23 24.50 45.85 43.72
CA LYS A 23 25.74 46.61 43.47
C LYS A 23 26.78 45.82 42.66
N GLY A 24 26.67 44.49 42.62
CA GLY A 24 27.60 43.61 41.90
C GLY A 24 27.10 43.09 40.54
N GLY A 25 25.87 43.42 40.13
CA GLY A 25 25.32 42.98 38.85
C GLY A 25 25.83 43.84 37.69
N GLU A 26 26.33 43.20 36.63
CA GLU A 26 26.63 43.89 35.35
C GLU A 26 25.33 44.40 34.70
N SER A 27 25.41 45.49 33.94
CA SER A 27 24.24 46.03 33.24
C SER A 27 23.81 45.10 32.11
N PHE A 28 22.52 44.80 32.02
CA PHE A 28 21.98 43.95 30.94
C PHE A 28 22.31 44.50 29.55
N PHE A 29 22.18 45.83 29.39
CA PHE A 29 22.63 46.56 28.21
C PHE A 29 23.67 47.61 28.61
N PRO A 30 24.83 47.69 27.96
CA PRO A 30 25.22 46.93 26.77
C PRO A 30 25.92 45.60 27.07
N ASP A 31 26.37 45.35 28.30
CA ASP A 31 27.40 44.32 28.57
C ASP A 31 26.92 42.88 28.36
N THR A 32 25.84 42.48 29.04
CA THR A 32 25.32 41.10 28.93
C THR A 32 24.82 40.81 27.52
N LEU A 33 24.02 41.72 26.95
CA LEU A 33 23.46 41.54 25.61
C LEU A 33 24.55 41.41 24.54
N SER A 34 25.63 42.19 24.64
CA SER A 34 26.72 42.14 23.66
C SER A 34 27.49 40.82 23.75
N ARG A 35 27.76 40.33 24.96
CA ARG A 35 28.42 39.03 25.15
C ARG A 35 27.56 37.88 24.60
N ASP A 36 26.27 37.89 24.88
CA ASP A 36 25.33 36.88 24.36
C ASP A 36 25.23 36.94 22.84
N ALA A 37 25.17 38.15 22.26
CA ALA A 37 25.16 38.34 20.81
C ALA A 37 26.44 37.84 20.15
N ILE A 38 27.60 38.09 20.74
CA ILE A 38 28.89 37.58 20.25
C ILE A 38 28.90 36.05 20.28
N VAL A 39 28.48 35.42 21.39
CA VAL A 39 28.42 33.96 21.50
C VAL A 39 27.44 33.38 20.48
N ALA A 40 26.27 33.98 20.32
CA ALA A 40 25.28 33.56 19.32
C ALA A 40 25.84 33.65 17.90
N LEU A 41 26.53 34.75 17.56
CA LEU A 41 27.19 34.92 16.26
C LEU A 41 28.29 33.87 16.04
N ILE A 42 29.09 33.56 17.06
CA ILE A 42 30.11 32.52 16.98
C ILE A 42 29.46 31.15 16.69
N ILE A 43 28.35 30.82 17.37
CA ILE A 43 27.62 29.56 17.13
C ILE A 43 27.07 29.52 15.71
N VAL A 44 26.42 30.60 15.25
CA VAL A 44 25.88 30.68 13.87
C VAL A 44 27.00 30.55 12.84
N ALA A 45 28.13 31.24 13.04
CA ALA A 45 29.29 31.13 12.18
C ALA A 45 29.85 29.70 12.17
N ALA A 46 29.92 29.03 13.33
CA ALA A 46 30.38 27.65 13.42
C ALA A 46 29.45 26.69 12.66
N ILE A 47 28.13 26.84 12.80
CA ILE A 47 27.14 26.04 12.05
C ILE A 47 27.26 26.31 10.55
N PHE A 48 27.42 27.56 10.13
CA PHE A 48 27.59 27.93 8.72
C PHE A 48 28.86 27.32 8.14
N ILE A 49 30.00 27.43 8.85
CA ILE A 49 31.26 26.82 8.45
C ILE A 49 31.09 25.30 8.34
N LEU A 50 30.43 24.66 9.31
CA LEU A 50 30.17 23.23 9.27
C LEU A 50 29.33 22.84 8.05
N ALA A 51 28.27 23.60 7.74
CA ALA A 51 27.42 23.34 6.58
C ALA A 51 28.15 23.50 5.23
N VAL A 52 29.13 24.40 5.15
CA VAL A 52 29.96 24.61 3.95
C VAL A 52 31.04 23.53 3.84
N VAL A 53 31.68 23.15 4.96
CA VAL A 53 32.78 22.17 4.99
C VAL A 53 32.26 20.73 4.87
N LEU A 54 31.10 20.45 5.47
CA LEU A 54 30.39 19.18 5.41
C LEU A 54 29.03 19.39 4.74
N PRO A 55 29.00 19.58 3.41
CA PRO A 55 27.75 19.73 2.69
C PRO A 55 26.86 18.50 2.93
N ALA A 56 25.59 18.74 3.25
CA ALA A 56 24.61 17.69 3.41
C ALA A 56 24.53 16.87 2.12
N GLN A 57 24.55 15.55 2.23
CA GLN A 57 24.35 14.66 1.08
C GLN A 57 22.89 14.75 0.66
N THR A 58 22.57 15.66 -0.27
CA THR A 58 21.25 15.71 -0.88
C THR A 58 21.09 14.51 -1.79
N GLU A 59 19.98 13.78 -1.63
CA GLU A 59 19.61 12.71 -2.56
C GLU A 59 19.50 13.26 -3.99
N PRO A 60 19.66 12.41 -5.03
CA PRO A 60 19.38 12.81 -6.40
C PRO A 60 17.97 13.41 -6.52
N PRO A 61 17.76 14.41 -7.39
CA PRO A 61 16.42 14.92 -7.67
C PRO A 61 15.44 13.76 -7.94
N ALA A 62 14.25 13.83 -7.33
CA ALA A 62 13.26 12.77 -7.44
C ALA A 62 12.95 12.51 -8.93
N ASP A 63 13.25 11.29 -9.37
CA ASP A 63 12.96 10.82 -10.72
C ASP A 63 11.59 10.13 -10.71
N PRO A 64 10.56 10.74 -11.33
CA PRO A 64 9.20 10.20 -11.31
C PRO A 64 9.07 8.88 -12.11
N THR A 65 10.10 8.49 -12.87
CA THR A 65 10.10 7.24 -13.68
C THR A 65 10.74 6.05 -12.96
N SER A 66 11.32 6.26 -11.77
CA SER A 66 12.03 5.21 -11.01
C SER A 66 11.15 4.57 -9.94
N THR A 67 10.79 3.30 -10.13
CA THR A 67 10.06 2.49 -9.13
C THR A 67 10.94 1.97 -7.98
N THR A 68 12.25 2.27 -8.02
CA THR A 68 13.24 1.78 -7.05
C THR A 68 13.47 2.75 -5.88
N TYR A 69 12.91 3.97 -5.96
CA TYR A 69 13.01 4.95 -4.88
C TYR A 69 12.22 4.48 -3.65
N ASN A 70 12.86 4.52 -2.49
CA ASN A 70 12.28 4.11 -1.22
C ASN A 70 12.12 5.35 -0.34
N PRO A 71 10.94 5.98 -0.33
CA PRO A 71 10.70 7.17 0.47
C PRO A 71 10.78 6.79 1.95
N ARG A 72 11.93 7.06 2.57
CA ARG A 72 12.11 6.90 4.01
C ARG A 72 11.99 8.27 4.68
N PRO A 73 11.31 8.34 5.83
CA PRO A 73 11.34 9.55 6.63
C PRO A 73 12.76 9.79 7.13
N GLU A 74 13.09 11.06 7.32
CA GLU A 74 14.34 11.50 7.93
C GLU A 74 14.48 10.94 9.35
N TRP A 75 15.72 10.82 9.83
CA TRP A 75 16.04 10.20 11.11
C TRP A 75 15.20 10.77 12.27
N TYR A 76 15.01 12.08 12.33
CA TYR A 76 14.25 12.75 13.39
C TYR A 76 12.75 12.45 13.39
N PHE A 77 12.23 11.73 12.40
CA PHE A 77 10.85 11.25 12.35
C PHE A 77 10.72 9.73 12.53
N LEU A 78 11.82 8.97 12.64
CA LEU A 78 11.76 7.51 12.72
C LEU A 78 10.95 7.02 13.92
N PHE A 79 11.14 7.62 15.09
CA PHE A 79 10.34 7.29 16.28
C PHE A 79 8.84 7.48 16.04
N PHE A 80 8.45 8.52 15.29
CA PHE A 80 7.05 8.86 15.06
C PHE A 80 6.42 7.90 14.05
N PHE A 81 7.11 7.57 12.97
CA PHE A 81 6.66 6.54 12.03
C PHE A 81 6.57 5.17 12.70
N GLN A 82 7.53 4.81 13.55
CA GLN A 82 7.46 3.58 14.33
C GLN A 82 6.28 3.57 15.30
N PHE A 83 5.96 4.72 15.90
CA PHE A 83 4.78 4.88 16.73
C PHE A 83 3.48 4.70 15.93
N LEU A 84 3.38 5.27 14.73
CA LEU A 84 2.20 5.14 13.86
C LEU A 84 1.92 3.68 13.45
N LYS A 85 2.97 2.84 13.29
CA LYS A 85 2.80 1.39 13.03
C LYS A 85 2.03 0.65 14.13
N LEU A 86 1.94 1.21 15.33
CA LEU A 86 1.18 0.61 16.44
C LEU A 86 -0.33 0.83 16.30
N PHE A 87 -0.77 1.65 15.35
CA PHE A 87 -2.17 2.01 15.16
C PHE A 87 -2.71 1.45 13.85
N PRO A 88 -3.94 0.90 13.83
CA PRO A 88 -4.62 0.54 12.60
C PRO A 88 -4.96 1.82 11.80
N GLY A 89 -4.96 1.76 10.47
CA GLY A 89 -5.02 2.96 9.60
C GLY A 89 -6.18 3.94 9.87
N TYR A 90 -7.33 3.50 10.38
CA TYR A 90 -8.42 4.41 10.75
C TYR A 90 -8.13 5.25 12.02
N LEU A 91 -7.20 4.81 12.86
CA LEU A 91 -6.71 5.54 14.05
C LEU A 91 -5.42 6.31 13.78
N GLU A 92 -4.82 6.17 12.60
CA GLU A 92 -3.58 6.86 12.26
C GLU A 92 -3.70 8.40 12.40
N PRO A 93 -4.78 9.07 11.98
CA PRO A 93 -4.94 10.52 12.21
C PRO A 93 -5.01 10.88 13.70
N VAL A 94 -5.61 10.01 14.53
CA VAL A 94 -5.69 10.19 15.97
C VAL A 94 -4.29 10.09 16.59
N ALA A 95 -3.52 9.09 16.18
CA ALA A 95 -2.15 8.90 16.62
C ALA A 95 -1.23 10.03 16.14
N ALA A 96 -1.41 10.50 14.91
CA ALA A 96 -0.55 11.51 14.32
C ALA A 96 -0.80 12.92 14.85
N VAL A 97 -2.07 13.27 15.13
CA VAL A 97 -2.45 14.64 15.47
C VAL A 97 -2.88 14.75 16.93
N ILE A 98 -3.84 13.91 17.35
CA ILE A 98 -4.50 14.07 18.65
C ILE A 98 -3.54 13.72 19.80
N ILE A 99 -2.82 12.59 19.71
CA ILE A 99 -1.92 12.16 20.79
C ILE A 99 -0.77 13.17 21.03
N PRO A 100 0.00 13.61 20.01
CA PRO A 100 1.03 14.63 20.20
C PRO A 100 0.47 15.96 20.72
N THR A 101 -0.72 16.36 20.26
CA THR A 101 -1.38 17.58 20.74
C THR A 101 -1.73 17.46 22.22
N ILE A 102 -2.28 16.34 22.65
CA ILE A 102 -2.56 16.08 24.07
C ILE A 102 -1.27 16.07 24.88
N ALA A 103 -0.21 15.41 24.39
CA ALA A 103 1.08 15.38 25.07
C ALA A 103 1.68 16.79 25.25
N LEU A 104 1.58 17.65 24.22
CA LEU A 104 2.01 19.04 24.29
C LEU A 104 1.16 19.84 25.29
N LEU A 105 -0.15 19.67 25.28
CA LEU A 105 -1.05 20.31 26.25
C LEU A 105 -0.73 19.87 27.68
N VAL A 106 -0.44 18.59 27.91
CA VAL A 106 0.02 18.09 29.20
C VAL A 106 1.32 18.78 29.60
N LEU A 107 2.32 18.89 28.72
CA LEU A 107 3.58 19.59 28.99
C LEU A 107 3.38 21.08 29.34
N ILE A 108 2.47 21.77 28.64
CA ILE A 108 2.11 23.16 28.96
C ILE A 108 1.44 23.26 30.34
N LEU A 109 0.66 22.25 30.73
CA LEU A 109 -0.04 22.21 32.00
C LEU A 109 0.85 21.74 33.17
N VAL A 110 1.98 21.07 32.92
CA VAL A 110 2.95 20.62 33.95
C VAL A 110 3.26 21.70 35.01
N PRO A 111 3.67 22.94 34.66
CA PRO A 111 3.99 23.96 35.66
C PRO A 111 2.81 24.36 36.56
N PHE A 112 1.57 24.14 36.13
CA PHE A 112 0.39 24.47 36.93
C PHE A 112 0.07 23.39 37.98
N PHE A 113 0.44 22.14 37.70
CA PHE A 113 0.30 21.00 38.59
C PHE A 113 1.52 20.84 39.52
N ASP A 114 2.73 21.11 39.03
CA ASP A 114 3.97 21.08 39.80
C ASP A 114 4.24 22.41 40.52
N ARG A 115 3.41 22.71 41.54
CA ARG A 115 3.56 23.89 42.40
C ARG A 115 4.59 23.71 43.54
N GLY A 116 5.35 22.61 43.54
CA GLY A 116 6.28 22.29 44.61
C GLY A 116 7.46 23.26 44.65
N LEU A 117 7.62 24.00 45.76
CA LEU A 117 8.75 24.93 45.95
C LEU A 117 10.12 24.21 46.05
N GLU A 118 10.12 22.91 46.27
CA GLU A 118 11.34 22.11 46.41
C GLU A 118 11.94 21.77 45.05
N ARG A 119 13.11 22.33 44.73
CA ARG A 119 13.88 22.05 43.50
C ARG A 119 14.85 20.87 43.61
N ARG A 120 14.88 20.18 44.76
CA ARG A 120 15.87 19.12 45.03
C ARG A 120 15.49 17.83 44.30
N TYR A 121 16.38 17.33 43.42
CA TYR A 121 16.15 16.14 42.58
C TYR A 121 15.63 14.92 43.39
N SER A 122 16.20 14.69 44.59
CA SER A 122 15.89 13.55 45.45
C SER A 122 14.44 13.51 45.97
N ARG A 123 13.73 14.64 45.97
CA ARG A 123 12.32 14.74 46.37
C ARG A 123 11.35 14.64 45.18
N ARG A 124 11.85 14.75 43.94
CA ARG A 124 11.06 14.70 42.69
C ARG A 124 11.26 13.42 41.88
N LYS A 125 11.66 12.33 42.55
CA LYS A 125 11.87 11.01 41.96
C LYS A 125 10.77 10.55 40.98
N PRO A 126 9.45 10.73 41.24
CA PRO A 126 8.43 10.29 40.29
C PRO A 126 8.43 11.07 38.97
N MET A 127 8.56 12.40 39.00
CA MET A 127 8.66 13.20 37.77
C MET A 127 9.94 12.92 37.01
N LEU A 128 11.07 12.76 37.72
CA LEU A 128 12.34 12.41 37.10
C LEU A 128 12.25 11.02 36.41
N ALA A 129 11.65 10.04 37.09
CA ALA A 129 11.45 8.71 36.54
C ALA A 129 10.52 8.73 35.32
N ALA A 130 9.43 9.50 35.37
CA ALA A 130 8.52 9.68 34.22
C ALA A 130 9.24 10.33 33.02
N GLY A 131 10.03 11.38 33.24
CA GLY A 131 10.82 12.02 32.20
C GLY A 131 11.85 11.07 31.58
N ILE A 132 12.59 10.33 32.40
CA ILE A 132 13.55 9.31 31.94
C ILE A 132 12.83 8.22 31.15
N LEU A 133 11.67 7.74 31.62
CA LEU A 133 10.88 6.73 30.92
C LEU A 133 10.44 7.21 29.54
N VAL A 134 9.95 8.45 29.42
CA VAL A 134 9.57 9.03 28.12
C VAL A 134 10.76 9.09 27.17
N VAL A 135 11.92 9.56 27.64
CA VAL A 135 13.15 9.60 26.83
C VAL A 135 13.57 8.20 26.38
N LEU A 136 13.53 7.21 27.28
CA LEU A 136 13.85 5.82 26.95
C LEU A 136 12.86 5.22 25.94
N LEU A 137 11.57 5.50 26.08
CA LEU A 137 10.54 5.04 25.15
C LEU A 137 10.71 5.66 23.75
N LEU A 138 10.96 6.96 23.68
CA LEU A 138 11.26 7.64 22.41
C LEU A 138 12.54 7.08 21.78
N GLY A 139 13.60 6.87 22.56
CA GLY A 139 14.83 6.25 22.07
C GLY A 139 14.63 4.80 21.60
N ALA A 140 13.80 4.02 22.29
CA ALA A 140 13.45 2.67 21.86
C ALA A 140 12.62 2.67 20.56
N MET A 141 11.69 3.61 20.40
CA MET A 141 10.92 3.81 19.17
C MET A 141 11.81 4.25 18.02
N GLU A 142 12.78 5.14 18.26
CA GLU A 142 13.76 5.59 17.27
C GLU A 142 14.61 4.42 16.75
N VAL A 143 15.20 3.64 17.67
CA VAL A 143 15.93 2.41 17.30
C VAL A 143 15.01 1.44 16.58
N GLY A 144 13.78 1.28 17.07
CA GLY A 144 12.75 0.46 16.42
C GLY A 144 12.46 0.92 14.99
N GLY A 145 12.33 2.22 14.74
CA GLY A 145 12.11 2.79 13.42
C GLY A 145 13.32 2.63 12.50
N ALA A 146 14.54 2.75 13.04
CA ALA A 146 15.78 2.58 12.29
C ALA A 146 16.02 1.11 11.87
N ILE A 147 15.69 0.13 12.72
CA ILE A 147 15.87 -1.30 12.42
C ILE A 147 14.69 -1.91 11.69
N SER A 148 13.49 -1.35 11.83
CA SER A 148 12.32 -1.84 11.12
C SER A 148 12.48 -1.50 9.64
N ALA A 149 12.32 -2.50 8.76
CA ALA A 149 12.20 -2.23 7.34
C ALA A 149 11.11 -1.17 7.10
N PRO A 150 11.23 -0.33 6.05
CA PRO A 150 10.12 0.48 5.59
C PRO A 150 9.01 -0.50 5.19
N SER A 151 8.12 -0.76 6.13
CA SER A 151 6.83 -1.32 5.86
C SER A 151 6.11 -0.21 5.12
N ARG A 152 6.13 -0.29 3.78
CA ARG A 152 5.00 0.22 3.01
C ARG A 152 3.76 -0.26 3.78
N PRO A 153 2.89 0.62 4.28
CA PRO A 153 1.59 0.14 4.73
C PRO A 153 1.06 -0.73 3.60
N ALA A 154 0.67 -1.96 3.92
CA ALA A 154 0.24 -2.99 2.97
C ALA A 154 -1.10 -2.65 2.30
N GLY A 155 -1.29 -1.39 1.90
CA GLY A 155 -2.54 -0.85 1.39
C GLY A 155 -2.49 0.60 0.92
N GLU A 156 -1.33 1.27 0.87
CA GLU A 156 -1.27 2.61 0.27
C GLU A 156 -0.94 2.50 -1.23
N GLU A 157 -2.02 2.31 -1.99
CA GLU A 157 -2.08 2.46 -3.43
C GLU A 157 -1.41 3.79 -3.83
N SER A 158 -0.55 3.83 -4.86
CA SER A 158 0.10 5.10 -5.24
C SER A 158 -0.94 6.19 -5.51
N HIS A 159 -0.65 7.44 -5.16
CA HIS A 159 -1.59 8.57 -5.39
C HIS A 159 -2.08 8.61 -6.86
N LEU A 160 -1.22 8.22 -7.80
CA LEU A 160 -1.53 8.07 -9.22
C LEU A 160 -2.59 6.99 -9.48
N VAL A 161 -2.49 5.83 -8.82
CA VAL A 161 -3.49 4.76 -8.93
C VAL A 161 -4.80 5.16 -8.26
N GLN A 162 -4.76 5.88 -7.13
CA GLN A 162 -5.96 6.40 -6.48
C GLN A 162 -6.70 7.39 -7.41
N ALA A 163 -5.97 8.34 -8.01
CA ALA A 163 -6.52 9.26 -9.01
C ALA A 163 -7.11 8.51 -10.22
N GLY A 164 -6.44 7.47 -10.70
CA GLY A 164 -6.94 6.64 -11.79
C GLY A 164 -8.23 5.90 -11.46
N ARG A 165 -8.35 5.42 -10.23
CA ARG A 165 -9.58 4.80 -9.71
C ARG A 165 -10.73 5.81 -9.62
N GLU A 166 -10.43 7.07 -9.31
CA GLU A 166 -11.42 8.15 -9.34
C GLU A 166 -11.86 8.48 -10.77
N VAL A 167 -10.93 8.55 -11.74
CA VAL A 167 -11.27 8.70 -13.16
C VAL A 167 -12.17 7.56 -13.63
N TYR A 168 -11.82 6.30 -13.31
CA TYR A 168 -12.61 5.12 -13.65
C TYR A 168 -14.06 5.22 -13.10
N ARG A 169 -14.23 5.73 -11.88
CA ARG A 169 -15.56 5.93 -11.26
C ARG A 169 -16.29 7.15 -11.82
N GLY A 170 -15.61 8.27 -11.99
CA GLY A 170 -16.18 9.54 -12.44
C GLY A 170 -16.68 9.48 -13.88
N VAL A 171 -15.99 8.72 -14.73
CA VAL A 171 -16.37 8.45 -16.12
C VAL A 171 -17.37 7.28 -16.22
N ASN A 172 -17.67 6.65 -15.08
CA ASN A 172 -18.63 5.56 -14.94
C ASN A 172 -18.28 4.33 -15.80
N CYS A 173 -17.00 3.98 -15.88
CA CYS A 173 -16.50 2.84 -16.66
C CYS A 173 -17.15 1.52 -16.22
N SER A 174 -17.50 1.42 -14.93
CA SER A 174 -18.19 0.27 -14.33
C SER A 174 -19.61 0.03 -14.88
N TYR A 175 -20.21 1.01 -15.56
CA TYR A 175 -21.50 0.81 -16.22
C TYR A 175 -21.40 -0.20 -17.37
N CYS A 176 -20.27 -0.20 -18.10
CA CYS A 176 -20.04 -1.12 -19.20
C CYS A 176 -19.13 -2.28 -18.81
N HIS A 177 -18.08 -2.02 -18.05
CA HIS A 177 -17.04 -3.00 -17.71
C HIS A 177 -17.23 -3.58 -16.32
N SER A 178 -16.85 -4.84 -16.14
CA SER A 178 -16.71 -5.44 -14.81
C SER A 178 -15.26 -5.38 -14.33
N VAL A 179 -15.08 -5.22 -13.02
CA VAL A 179 -13.81 -5.45 -12.32
C VAL A 179 -14.10 -6.26 -11.07
N GLY A 180 -13.45 -7.41 -10.93
CA GLY A 180 -13.70 -8.37 -9.84
C GLY A 180 -15.13 -8.90 -9.81
N GLY A 181 -15.79 -9.01 -10.96
CA GLY A 181 -17.19 -9.44 -11.06
C GLY A 181 -18.23 -8.38 -10.66
N VAL A 182 -17.82 -7.13 -10.45
CA VAL A 182 -18.71 -5.99 -10.17
C VAL A 182 -18.67 -5.00 -11.34
N GLY A 183 -19.84 -4.65 -11.89
CA GLY A 183 -19.99 -3.72 -13.00
C GLY A 183 -20.89 -4.27 -14.12
N GLY A 184 -20.77 -3.69 -15.30
CA GLY A 184 -21.52 -4.07 -16.49
C GLY A 184 -20.92 -5.26 -17.25
N ALA A 185 -21.71 -5.79 -18.19
CA ALA A 185 -21.31 -6.86 -19.10
C ALA A 185 -21.30 -6.42 -20.58
N VAL A 186 -21.40 -5.10 -20.83
CA VAL A 186 -21.40 -4.52 -22.18
C VAL A 186 -19.97 -4.51 -22.73
N GLY A 187 -19.01 -4.12 -21.89
CA GLY A 187 -17.58 -4.22 -22.15
C GLY A 187 -16.98 -5.48 -21.53
N PRO A 188 -15.76 -5.86 -21.95
CA PRO A 188 -15.04 -7.00 -21.37
C PRO A 188 -14.70 -6.79 -19.89
N ASP A 189 -14.47 -7.89 -19.19
CA ASP A 189 -13.99 -7.91 -17.82
C ASP A 189 -12.54 -7.39 -17.76
N LEU A 190 -12.32 -6.33 -16.98
CA LEU A 190 -11.01 -5.69 -16.84
C LEU A 190 -10.22 -6.22 -15.63
N SER A 191 -10.71 -7.26 -14.93
CA SER A 191 -10.10 -7.80 -13.72
C SER A 191 -8.61 -8.15 -13.86
N ASN A 192 -8.16 -8.51 -15.07
CA ASN A 192 -6.77 -8.89 -15.35
C ASN A 192 -6.08 -8.03 -16.39
N ILE A 193 -6.66 -6.88 -16.76
CA ILE A 193 -6.21 -6.13 -17.93
C ILE A 193 -4.75 -5.67 -17.84
N GLY A 194 -4.23 -5.42 -16.63
CA GLY A 194 -2.83 -5.05 -16.40
C GLY A 194 -1.84 -6.20 -16.58
N GLY A 195 -2.31 -7.45 -16.60
CA GLY A 195 -1.51 -8.61 -17.01
C GLY A 195 -1.66 -8.96 -18.50
N GLU A 196 -2.65 -8.39 -19.19
CA GLU A 196 -2.97 -8.68 -20.59
C GLU A 196 -2.45 -7.63 -21.57
N LEU A 197 -2.44 -6.36 -21.15
CA LEU A 197 -2.03 -5.22 -21.98
C LEU A 197 -0.92 -4.41 -21.31
N THR A 198 -0.01 -3.89 -22.14
CA THR A 198 1.03 -2.96 -21.69
C THR A 198 0.47 -1.55 -21.48
N GLU A 199 1.21 -0.74 -20.72
CA GLU A 199 0.92 0.69 -20.52
C GLU A 199 0.71 1.43 -21.86
N GLU A 200 1.58 1.18 -22.83
CA GLU A 200 1.51 1.77 -24.16
C GLU A 200 0.23 1.34 -24.90
N GLN A 201 -0.10 0.04 -24.86
CA GLN A 201 -1.30 -0.49 -25.51
C GLN A 201 -2.58 0.11 -24.91
N LEU A 202 -2.66 0.21 -23.58
CA LEU A 202 -3.78 0.84 -22.89
C LEU A 202 -3.87 2.33 -23.24
N THR A 203 -2.75 3.04 -23.26
CA THR A 203 -2.68 4.47 -23.59
C THR A 203 -3.16 4.73 -25.02
N VAL A 204 -2.66 3.97 -26.00
CA VAL A 204 -3.03 4.14 -27.42
C VAL A 204 -4.50 3.77 -27.63
N TYR A 205 -4.96 2.67 -27.04
CA TYR A 205 -6.35 2.23 -27.17
C TYR A 205 -7.32 3.26 -26.58
N LEU A 206 -7.07 3.75 -25.36
CA LEU A 206 -7.95 4.73 -24.71
C LEU A 206 -7.97 6.09 -25.43
N LYS A 207 -6.85 6.51 -26.07
CA LYS A 207 -6.82 7.72 -26.91
C LYS A 207 -7.65 7.58 -28.19
N ASN A 208 -7.64 6.40 -28.81
CA ASN A 208 -8.39 6.17 -30.05
C ASN A 208 -8.78 4.69 -30.27
N PRO A 209 -9.87 4.21 -29.62
CA PRO A 209 -10.27 2.81 -29.69
C PRO A 209 -10.54 2.34 -31.12
N ASN A 210 -11.22 3.17 -31.91
CA ASN A 210 -11.60 2.87 -33.29
C ASN A 210 -10.42 2.82 -34.27
N ALA A 211 -9.27 3.43 -33.92
CA ALA A 211 -8.07 3.31 -34.74
C ALA A 211 -7.35 1.97 -34.54
N MET A 212 -7.46 1.36 -33.35
CA MET A 212 -6.89 0.04 -33.08
C MET A 212 -7.87 -1.09 -33.40
N VAL A 213 -9.14 -0.92 -33.05
CA VAL A 213 -10.21 -1.89 -33.27
C VAL A 213 -11.34 -1.19 -34.03
N PRO A 214 -11.39 -1.33 -35.37
CA PRO A 214 -12.47 -0.76 -36.17
C PRO A 214 -13.84 -1.24 -35.70
N ASP A 215 -14.83 -0.33 -35.70
CA ASP A 215 -16.21 -0.58 -35.30
C ASP A 215 -16.41 -1.06 -33.84
N THR A 216 -15.45 -0.75 -32.96
CA THR A 216 -15.60 -1.01 -31.53
C THR A 216 -16.73 -0.18 -30.92
N LEU A 217 -17.52 -0.81 -30.05
CA LEU A 217 -18.55 -0.13 -29.26
C LEU A 217 -17.96 0.73 -28.13
N HIS A 218 -16.64 0.66 -27.90
CA HIS A 218 -15.99 1.49 -26.91
C HIS A 218 -15.98 2.96 -27.37
N PRO A 219 -16.62 3.89 -26.64
CA PRO A 219 -16.70 5.28 -27.05
C PRO A 219 -15.30 5.91 -27.06
N LYS A 220 -15.10 6.90 -27.95
CA LYS A 220 -13.94 7.78 -27.88
C LYS A 220 -14.14 8.75 -26.73
N LEU A 221 -13.47 8.51 -25.62
CA LEU A 221 -13.50 9.36 -24.44
C LEU A 221 -12.39 10.41 -24.56
N LEU A 222 -12.64 11.62 -24.03
CA LEU A 222 -11.68 12.72 -24.05
C LEU A 222 -11.11 12.86 -22.65
N PHE A 223 -9.87 12.41 -22.47
CA PHE A 223 -9.12 12.54 -21.22
C PHE A 223 -8.07 13.65 -21.37
N THR A 224 -7.77 14.33 -20.28
CA THR A 224 -6.49 15.05 -20.14
C THR A 224 -5.33 14.05 -20.04
N ASP A 225 -4.10 14.50 -20.29
CA ASP A 225 -2.93 13.62 -20.20
C ASP A 225 -2.77 13.03 -18.78
N GLU A 226 -3.06 13.82 -17.73
CA GLU A 226 -2.99 13.40 -16.33
C GLU A 226 -4.09 12.38 -15.96
N GLU A 227 -5.33 12.58 -16.44
CA GLU A 227 -6.42 11.61 -16.24
C GLU A 227 -6.13 10.29 -16.96
N LEU A 228 -5.55 10.35 -18.16
CA LEU A 228 -5.21 9.16 -18.91
C LEU A 228 -4.07 8.38 -18.25
N GLU A 229 -3.00 9.07 -17.85
CA GLU A 229 -1.86 8.47 -17.16
C GLU A 229 -2.30 7.79 -15.86
N SER A 230 -3.07 8.49 -15.04
CA SER A 230 -3.60 7.95 -13.79
C SER A 230 -4.53 6.76 -14.03
N LEU A 231 -5.44 6.83 -15.00
CA LEU A 231 -6.33 5.73 -15.37
C LEU A 231 -5.55 4.50 -15.83
N VAL A 232 -4.54 4.67 -16.68
CA VAL A 232 -3.68 3.57 -17.13
C VAL A 232 -2.91 2.96 -15.96
N ALA A 233 -2.35 3.77 -15.06
CA ALA A 233 -1.68 3.28 -13.86
C ALA A 233 -2.62 2.41 -13.00
N TYR A 234 -3.89 2.82 -12.84
CA TYR A 234 -4.89 2.01 -12.17
C TYR A 234 -5.19 0.70 -12.90
N LEU A 235 -5.41 0.73 -14.23
CA LEU A 235 -5.69 -0.48 -15.00
C LEU A 235 -4.53 -1.48 -14.95
N LEU A 236 -3.28 -1.01 -14.92
CA LEU A 236 -2.09 -1.85 -14.78
C LEU A 236 -2.02 -2.58 -13.44
N THR A 237 -2.65 -2.04 -12.39
CA THR A 237 -2.77 -2.77 -11.12
C THR A 237 -3.74 -3.95 -11.19
N LEU A 238 -4.65 -3.97 -12.17
CA LEU A 238 -5.66 -5.02 -12.27
C LEU A 238 -5.04 -6.29 -12.84
N GLY A 239 -4.90 -7.31 -11.98
CA GLY A 239 -4.35 -8.60 -12.36
C GLY A 239 -2.83 -8.72 -12.21
N ALA A 240 -2.12 -7.69 -11.76
CA ALA A 240 -0.72 -7.82 -11.36
C ALA A 240 -0.60 -8.81 -10.18
N PRO A 241 0.47 -9.62 -10.10
CA PRO A 241 0.72 -10.51 -8.97
C PRO A 241 0.75 -9.69 -7.67
N VAL A 242 -0.18 -9.98 -6.76
CA VAL A 242 -0.26 -9.28 -5.48
C VAL A 242 0.71 -9.96 -4.52
N SER A 243 1.55 -9.18 -3.83
CA SER A 243 2.47 -9.76 -2.84
C SER A 243 1.68 -10.34 -1.66
N TYR A 244 2.06 -11.54 -1.21
CA TYR A 244 1.53 -12.19 -0.02
C TYR A 244 2.68 -12.79 0.79
N THR A 245 2.48 -12.97 2.09
CA THR A 245 3.47 -13.57 2.98
C THR A 245 3.46 -15.10 2.88
N ALA A 246 4.55 -15.74 3.32
CA ALA A 246 4.60 -17.21 3.41
C ALA A 246 3.52 -17.82 4.33
N GLN A 247 2.84 -16.99 5.14
CA GLN A 247 1.75 -17.42 6.01
C GLN A 247 0.43 -17.65 5.27
N ALA A 248 0.21 -17.01 4.11
CA ALA A 248 -1.06 -17.08 3.39
C ALA A 248 -1.46 -18.51 2.96
N PRO A 249 -0.58 -19.34 2.37
CA PRO A 249 -0.91 -20.74 2.06
C PRO A 249 -1.20 -21.58 3.32
N VAL A 250 -0.55 -21.26 4.44
CA VAL A 250 -0.79 -21.94 5.73
C VAL A 250 -2.17 -21.59 6.27
N LEU A 251 -2.56 -20.31 6.20
CA LEU A 251 -3.89 -19.85 6.59
C LEU A 251 -4.98 -20.48 5.72
N PHE A 252 -4.76 -20.58 4.41
CA PHE A 252 -5.65 -21.28 3.50
C PHE A 252 -5.79 -22.76 3.90
N GLN A 253 -4.68 -23.43 4.16
CA GLN A 253 -4.70 -24.85 4.54
C GLN A 253 -5.40 -25.11 5.89
N GLN A 254 -5.33 -24.17 6.83
CA GLN A 254 -5.95 -24.33 8.15
C GLN A 254 -7.44 -24.00 8.17
N ASN A 255 -7.87 -23.02 7.36
CA ASN A 255 -9.19 -22.41 7.50
C ASN A 255 -10.10 -22.62 6.29
N CYS A 256 -9.54 -22.92 5.11
CA CYS A 256 -10.28 -22.89 3.84
C CYS A 256 -10.30 -24.25 3.14
N SER A 257 -9.21 -25.03 3.24
CA SER A 257 -9.02 -26.28 2.50
C SER A 257 -9.96 -27.40 2.90
N SER A 258 -10.65 -27.30 4.05
CA SER A 258 -11.71 -28.25 4.43
C SER A 258 -12.91 -28.17 3.49
N CYS A 259 -13.13 -27.00 2.87
CA CYS A 259 -14.27 -26.75 1.99
C CYS A 259 -13.84 -26.51 0.55
N HIS A 260 -12.75 -25.77 0.32
CA HIS A 260 -12.27 -25.37 -0.99
C HIS A 260 -11.08 -26.23 -1.43
N MET A 261 -10.95 -26.43 -2.74
CA MET A 261 -9.77 -27.07 -3.32
C MET A 261 -8.92 -26.06 -4.11
N ILE A 262 -7.61 -26.32 -4.16
CA ILE A 262 -6.64 -25.68 -5.06
C ILE A 262 -5.76 -26.79 -5.63
N SER A 263 -5.62 -26.84 -6.96
CA SER A 263 -4.80 -27.80 -7.69
C SER A 263 -5.07 -29.26 -7.30
N GLY A 264 -6.35 -29.59 -7.09
CA GLY A 264 -6.80 -30.93 -6.69
C GLY A 264 -6.59 -31.29 -5.21
N GLN A 265 -6.14 -30.34 -4.36
CA GLN A 265 -5.98 -30.55 -2.92
C GLN A 265 -7.00 -29.73 -2.13
N GLY A 266 -7.74 -30.39 -1.23
CA GLY A 266 -8.74 -29.77 -0.35
C GLY A 266 -10.13 -30.41 -0.43
N GLY A 267 -11.16 -29.67 -0.04
CA GLY A 267 -12.54 -30.09 -0.01
C GLY A 267 -13.32 -29.74 -1.26
N THR A 268 -14.50 -30.34 -1.41
CA THR A 268 -15.43 -30.13 -2.55
C THR A 268 -16.72 -29.40 -2.14
N LEU A 269 -16.85 -29.00 -0.87
CA LEU A 269 -18.04 -28.34 -0.35
C LEU A 269 -18.18 -26.92 -0.92
N GLY A 270 -17.06 -26.23 -1.11
CA GLY A 270 -16.96 -24.96 -1.79
C GLY A 270 -16.44 -25.13 -3.23
N PRO A 271 -16.52 -24.08 -4.06
CA PRO A 271 -15.97 -24.08 -5.41
C PRO A 271 -14.45 -24.25 -5.42
N ASP A 272 -13.95 -24.81 -6.52
CA ASP A 272 -12.52 -24.88 -6.85
C ASP A 272 -11.92 -23.48 -7.06
N LEU A 273 -10.84 -23.19 -6.33
CA LEU A 273 -10.16 -21.91 -6.32
C LEU A 273 -8.84 -21.90 -7.11
N THR A 274 -8.50 -22.98 -7.80
CA THR A 274 -7.25 -23.12 -8.59
C THR A 274 -7.01 -21.97 -9.56
N THR A 275 -8.09 -21.39 -10.11
CA THR A 275 -8.06 -20.29 -11.07
C THR A 275 -8.87 -19.09 -10.60
N VAL A 276 -9.10 -18.94 -9.28
CA VAL A 276 -9.96 -17.87 -8.77
C VAL A 276 -9.38 -16.48 -9.05
N GLY A 277 -8.05 -16.36 -9.07
CA GLY A 277 -7.33 -15.14 -9.42
C GLY A 277 -7.52 -14.71 -10.87
N ASP A 278 -7.95 -15.61 -11.76
CA ASP A 278 -8.28 -15.27 -13.15
C ASP A 278 -9.64 -14.58 -13.26
N ARG A 279 -10.49 -14.63 -12.22
CA ARG A 279 -11.88 -14.14 -12.29
C ARG A 279 -12.24 -13.14 -11.20
N ARG A 280 -11.41 -13.02 -10.16
CA ARG A 280 -11.72 -12.22 -8.97
C ARG A 280 -10.52 -11.38 -8.57
N SER A 281 -10.79 -10.11 -8.27
CA SER A 281 -9.78 -9.18 -7.77
C SER A 281 -9.45 -9.45 -6.30
N VAL A 282 -8.27 -9.03 -5.85
CA VAL A 282 -7.88 -9.12 -4.43
C VAL A 282 -8.88 -8.44 -3.51
N ASN A 283 -9.44 -7.29 -3.90
CA ASN A 283 -10.44 -6.56 -3.12
C ASN A 283 -11.76 -7.34 -3.01
N PHE A 284 -12.18 -8.02 -4.08
CA PHE A 284 -13.33 -8.93 -4.02
C PHE A 284 -13.04 -10.07 -3.04
N LEU A 285 -11.87 -10.69 -3.14
CA LEU A 285 -11.49 -11.84 -2.32
C LEU A 285 -11.38 -11.44 -0.84
N GLU A 286 -10.86 -10.25 -0.52
CA GLU A 286 -10.79 -9.71 0.83
C GLU A 286 -12.19 -9.48 1.42
N SER A 287 -13.02 -8.72 0.71
CA SER A 287 -14.39 -8.38 1.17
C SER A 287 -15.28 -9.62 1.27
N PHE A 288 -15.22 -10.53 0.30
CA PHE A 288 -15.98 -11.76 0.30
C PHE A 288 -15.53 -12.70 1.43
N THR A 289 -14.22 -12.83 1.69
CA THR A 289 -13.72 -13.67 2.80
C THR A 289 -14.12 -13.09 4.17
N ALA A 290 -14.06 -11.76 4.31
CA ALA A 290 -14.46 -11.09 5.55
C ALA A 290 -15.95 -11.27 5.83
N GLU A 291 -16.81 -11.00 4.85
CA GLU A 291 -18.27 -10.95 5.00
C GLU A 291 -19.02 -11.43 3.73
N PRO A 292 -19.08 -12.75 3.46
CA PRO A 292 -19.66 -13.26 2.21
C PRO A 292 -21.12 -12.85 1.98
N LYS A 293 -21.92 -12.76 3.06
CA LYS A 293 -23.35 -12.42 3.01
C LYS A 293 -23.63 -10.96 2.68
N SER A 294 -22.66 -10.05 2.89
CA SER A 294 -22.80 -8.64 2.51
C SER A 294 -22.63 -8.46 1.00
N VAL A 295 -21.81 -9.32 0.37
CA VAL A 295 -21.61 -9.34 -1.08
C VAL A 295 -22.70 -10.15 -1.78
N PHE A 296 -23.01 -11.35 -1.26
CA PHE A 296 -24.04 -12.25 -1.78
C PHE A 296 -24.90 -12.78 -0.64
N ALA A 297 -26.13 -12.28 -0.51
CA ALA A 297 -27.04 -12.63 0.58
C ALA A 297 -27.32 -14.13 0.74
N GLY A 298 -27.27 -14.90 -0.37
CA GLY A 298 -27.44 -16.36 -0.39
C GLY A 298 -26.18 -17.17 -0.10
N SER A 299 -25.05 -16.54 0.24
CA SER A 299 -23.79 -17.24 0.46
C SER A 299 -23.85 -18.17 1.67
N THR A 300 -23.42 -19.42 1.46
CA THR A 300 -23.24 -20.45 2.49
C THR A 300 -21.84 -20.41 3.11
N MET A 301 -20.91 -19.63 2.54
CA MET A 301 -19.56 -19.46 3.09
C MET A 301 -19.64 -18.74 4.44
N PRO A 302 -18.93 -19.24 5.49
CA PRO A 302 -18.88 -18.56 6.78
C PRO A 302 -18.08 -17.26 6.68
N ALA A 303 -18.41 -16.30 7.55
CA ALA A 303 -17.68 -15.03 7.63
C ALA A 303 -16.41 -15.19 8.48
N PHE A 304 -15.27 -14.72 7.97
CA PHE A 304 -13.98 -14.87 8.66
C PHE A 304 -13.51 -13.62 9.40
N LYS A 305 -14.22 -12.48 9.31
CA LYS A 305 -13.84 -11.24 10.00
C LYS A 305 -13.69 -11.35 11.53
N ASN A 306 -14.31 -12.35 12.14
CA ASN A 306 -14.26 -12.61 13.58
C ASN A 306 -13.35 -13.81 13.95
N ILE A 307 -12.76 -14.45 12.94
CA ILE A 307 -11.92 -15.66 13.08
C ILE A 307 -10.46 -15.32 12.75
N LEU A 308 -10.24 -14.54 11.69
CA LEU A 308 -8.94 -14.10 11.22
C LEU A 308 -8.78 -12.60 11.46
N ALA A 309 -7.55 -12.18 11.75
CA ALA A 309 -7.20 -10.76 11.76
C ALA A 309 -7.34 -10.18 10.34
N LYS A 310 -7.57 -8.87 10.25
CA LYS A 310 -7.76 -8.19 8.96
C LYS A 310 -6.58 -8.43 8.02
N GLU A 311 -5.37 -8.37 8.55
CA GLU A 311 -4.12 -8.57 7.83
C GLU A 311 -4.02 -10.01 7.30
N GLN A 312 -4.53 -10.99 8.05
CA GLN A 312 -4.57 -12.39 7.60
C GLN A 312 -5.59 -12.61 6.48
N ILE A 313 -6.73 -11.91 6.53
CA ILE A 313 -7.72 -11.94 5.44
C ILE A 313 -7.15 -11.32 4.17
N GLN A 314 -6.46 -10.19 4.30
CA GLN A 314 -5.75 -9.54 3.19
C GLN A 314 -4.69 -10.45 2.57
N ASP A 315 -3.92 -11.13 3.41
CA ASP A 315 -2.85 -12.01 2.97
C ASP A 315 -3.38 -13.25 2.22
N VAL A 316 -4.44 -13.87 2.74
CA VAL A 316 -5.13 -14.98 2.04
C VAL A 316 -5.79 -14.50 0.75
N ALA A 317 -6.40 -13.31 0.74
CA ALA A 317 -7.00 -12.74 -0.46
C ALA A 317 -5.94 -12.48 -1.56
N ALA A 318 -4.75 -12.00 -1.18
CA ALA A 318 -3.63 -11.82 -2.10
C ALA A 318 -3.09 -13.17 -2.62
N TYR A 319 -2.99 -14.19 -1.77
CA TYR A 319 -2.64 -15.55 -2.19
C TYR A 319 -3.65 -16.14 -3.19
N LEU A 320 -4.95 -15.95 -2.93
CA LEU A 320 -6.03 -16.38 -3.81
C LEU A 320 -6.03 -15.59 -5.13
N ALA A 321 -5.73 -14.30 -5.11
CA ALA A 321 -5.61 -13.47 -6.31
C ALA A 321 -4.47 -13.94 -7.24
N ASN A 322 -3.48 -14.64 -6.69
CA ASN A 322 -2.37 -15.23 -7.43
C ASN A 322 -2.65 -16.69 -7.88
N GLN A 323 -3.80 -17.28 -7.54
CA GLN A 323 -4.21 -18.58 -8.09
C GLN A 323 -4.74 -18.39 -9.51
N LYS A 324 -3.80 -18.35 -10.45
CA LYS A 324 -4.01 -18.15 -11.89
C LYS A 324 -3.56 -19.40 -12.64
N GLY A 325 -4.24 -19.77 -13.71
CA GLY A 325 -4.07 -21.04 -14.43
C GLY A 325 -2.75 -21.24 -15.21
N GLY A 326 -1.59 -20.99 -14.61
CA GLY A 326 -0.28 -21.28 -15.21
C GLY A 326 0.16 -22.74 -14.98
N ALA A 327 0.27 -23.50 -16.07
CA ALA A 327 0.83 -24.86 -16.06
C ALA A 327 2.35 -24.86 -15.73
N PRO A 328 2.93 -25.96 -15.19
CA PRO A 328 4.38 -26.09 -15.02
C PRO A 328 5.11 -26.06 -16.38
N PRO A 329 6.38 -25.60 -16.45
CA PRO A 329 7.10 -25.47 -17.72
C PRO A 329 7.30 -26.83 -18.40
N PRO A 330 7.23 -26.91 -19.74
CA PRO A 330 7.44 -28.16 -20.46
C PRO A 330 8.91 -28.64 -20.33
N PRO A 331 9.17 -29.95 -20.28
CA PRO A 331 10.53 -30.47 -20.40
C PRO A 331 11.11 -30.17 -21.79
N PRO A 332 12.44 -30.02 -21.94
CA PRO A 332 13.05 -29.69 -23.23
C PRO A 332 12.87 -30.85 -24.23
N PRO A 333 12.75 -30.56 -25.55
CA PRO A 333 12.53 -31.58 -26.55
C PRO A 333 13.78 -32.46 -26.74
N PRO A 334 13.62 -33.77 -27.03
CA PRO A 334 14.74 -34.61 -27.45
C PRO A 334 15.26 -34.20 -28.84
N PRO A 335 16.53 -34.43 -29.16
CA PRO A 335 17.10 -33.96 -30.40
C PRO A 335 16.58 -34.75 -31.60
N GLY A 336 16.04 -34.02 -32.58
CA GLY A 336 15.82 -34.49 -33.94
C GLY A 336 14.47 -35.14 -34.18
N MET A 337 13.47 -34.36 -34.60
CA MET A 337 12.36 -34.87 -35.42
C MET A 337 11.81 -33.77 -36.34
N THR A 338 11.80 -34.10 -37.63
CA THR A 338 11.35 -33.33 -38.79
C THR A 338 9.83 -33.45 -38.97
N SER A 339 9.17 -32.40 -39.48
CA SER A 339 7.71 -32.24 -39.63
C SER A 339 6.94 -33.43 -40.22
N PRO A 340 5.66 -33.69 -39.81
CA PRO A 340 4.82 -34.72 -40.43
C PRO A 340 3.89 -34.21 -41.58
N PRO A 341 3.41 -35.11 -42.47
CA PRO A 341 2.77 -34.79 -43.75
C PRO A 341 1.23 -34.62 -43.68
N GLY A 342 0.63 -34.12 -44.76
CA GLY A 342 -0.83 -33.92 -44.88
C GLY A 342 -1.62 -35.21 -45.18
N VAL A 343 -2.89 -35.25 -44.75
CA VAL A 343 -3.80 -36.38 -44.95
C VAL A 343 -5.17 -35.87 -45.48
N PRO A 344 -5.82 -36.59 -46.42
CA PRO A 344 -7.06 -36.19 -47.09
C PRO A 344 -8.31 -36.78 -46.42
N HIS A 345 -9.44 -36.08 -46.46
CA HIS A 345 -10.76 -36.68 -46.18
C HIS A 345 -11.85 -36.13 -47.12
N GLU A 346 -12.85 -36.98 -47.41
CA GLU A 346 -14.01 -36.68 -48.26
C GLU A 346 -15.07 -35.83 -47.54
N VAL A 347 -15.93 -35.17 -48.33
CA VAL A 347 -16.71 -33.98 -47.96
C VAL A 347 -18.18 -34.29 -47.61
N GLU A 348 -18.51 -35.55 -47.31
CA GLU A 348 -19.90 -35.93 -47.00
C GLU A 348 -20.36 -35.37 -45.64
N GLY A 349 -21.47 -34.62 -45.65
CA GLY A 349 -22.08 -34.04 -44.44
C GLY A 349 -21.65 -32.62 -44.08
N ARG A 350 -20.77 -31.99 -44.87
CA ARG A 350 -20.30 -30.60 -44.65
C ARG A 350 -21.43 -29.57 -44.74
N GLU A 351 -22.44 -29.82 -45.58
CA GLU A 351 -23.60 -28.94 -45.72
C GLU A 351 -24.41 -28.77 -44.43
N ASN A 352 -24.47 -29.80 -43.57
CA ASN A 352 -25.21 -29.74 -42.31
C ASN A 352 -24.54 -28.80 -41.29
N CYS A 353 -23.22 -28.71 -41.33
CA CYS A 353 -22.44 -27.81 -40.48
C CYS A 353 -22.49 -26.37 -41.02
N GLN A 354 -22.47 -26.18 -42.34
CA GLN A 354 -22.52 -24.85 -42.96
C GLN A 354 -23.84 -24.11 -42.68
N ALA A 355 -24.94 -24.82 -42.45
CA ALA A 355 -26.24 -24.22 -42.12
C ALA A 355 -26.19 -23.23 -40.93
N CYS A 356 -25.44 -23.55 -39.88
CA CYS A 356 -25.24 -22.67 -38.73
C CYS A 356 -23.97 -21.80 -38.85
N HIS A 357 -22.92 -22.31 -39.50
CA HIS A 357 -21.61 -21.69 -39.52
C HIS A 357 -21.39 -20.64 -40.64
N GLU A 358 -22.17 -20.66 -41.74
CA GLU A 358 -22.08 -19.63 -42.80
C GLU A 358 -22.95 -18.40 -42.51
N THR A 359 -24.12 -18.60 -41.91
CA THR A 359 -25.13 -17.54 -41.67
C THR A 359 -24.97 -16.87 -40.30
N GLY A 360 -24.17 -17.43 -39.39
CA GLY A 360 -23.85 -16.82 -38.09
C GLY A 360 -24.96 -16.90 -37.05
N VAL A 361 -25.93 -17.81 -37.22
CA VAL A 361 -27.02 -17.98 -36.26
C VAL A 361 -26.48 -18.72 -35.01
N GLY A 362 -26.66 -18.13 -33.83
CA GLY A 362 -26.36 -18.81 -32.55
C GLY A 362 -24.90 -18.80 -32.07
N ARG A 363 -24.07 -17.83 -32.50
CA ARG A 363 -22.65 -17.68 -32.06
C ARG A 363 -21.71 -18.83 -32.46
N ALA A 364 -22.07 -19.62 -33.47
CA ALA A 364 -21.18 -20.63 -34.02
C ALA A 364 -20.04 -19.97 -34.85
N PRO A 365 -18.74 -20.24 -34.54
CA PRO A 365 -17.62 -19.60 -35.22
C PRO A 365 -17.43 -20.14 -36.65
N ARG A 366 -17.14 -19.28 -37.63
CA ARG A 366 -16.97 -19.70 -39.04
C ARG A 366 -15.86 -20.74 -39.20
N ILE A 367 -16.11 -21.77 -40.01
CA ILE A 367 -15.10 -22.78 -40.36
C ILE A 367 -14.02 -22.11 -41.24
N PRO A 368 -12.72 -22.20 -40.90
CA PRO A 368 -11.64 -21.63 -41.71
C PRO A 368 -11.56 -22.25 -43.11
N ASN A 369 -11.09 -21.46 -44.09
CA ASN A 369 -10.94 -21.93 -45.48
C ASN A 369 -9.76 -22.90 -45.68
N ASP A 370 -8.80 -22.88 -44.77
CA ASP A 370 -7.63 -23.77 -44.78
C ASP A 370 -7.17 -24.12 -43.35
N HIS A 371 -6.16 -24.98 -43.26
CA HIS A 371 -5.67 -25.54 -42.01
C HIS A 371 -4.41 -24.84 -41.48
N THR A 372 -4.05 -23.68 -42.02
CA THR A 372 -2.79 -23.01 -41.69
C THR A 372 -2.82 -22.53 -40.23
N GLY A 373 -1.88 -23.01 -39.41
CA GLY A 373 -1.79 -22.65 -37.98
C GLY A 373 -2.71 -23.43 -37.03
N ARG A 374 -3.36 -24.50 -37.49
CA ARG A 374 -4.14 -25.40 -36.63
C ARG A 374 -3.29 -26.59 -36.19
N THR A 375 -3.23 -26.87 -34.89
CA THR A 375 -2.48 -28.00 -34.33
C THR A 375 -3.36 -29.26 -34.27
N ASN A 376 -2.76 -30.45 -34.24
CA ASN A 376 -3.49 -31.71 -34.12
C ASN A 376 -4.34 -31.77 -32.83
N GLU A 377 -3.90 -31.13 -31.74
CA GLU A 377 -4.68 -31.01 -30.50
C GLU A 377 -5.96 -30.17 -30.65
N MET A 378 -5.95 -29.16 -31.53
CA MET A 378 -7.16 -28.41 -31.86
C MET A 378 -8.17 -29.27 -32.62
N CYS A 379 -7.72 -30.22 -33.44
CA CYS A 379 -8.61 -31.12 -34.18
C CYS A 379 -9.29 -32.14 -33.26
N LEU A 380 -8.57 -32.62 -32.25
CA LEU A 380 -9.07 -33.57 -31.24
C LEU A 380 -10.05 -32.94 -30.24
N SER A 381 -10.15 -31.61 -30.21
CA SER A 381 -11.16 -30.92 -29.39
C SER A 381 -12.59 -31.10 -29.91
N CYS A 382 -12.76 -31.48 -31.18
CA CYS A 382 -14.06 -31.69 -31.82
C CYS A 382 -14.22 -33.08 -32.47
N HIS A 383 -13.14 -33.84 -32.66
CA HIS A 383 -13.17 -35.21 -33.16
C HIS A 383 -12.63 -36.18 -32.10
N GLU A 384 -13.45 -37.13 -31.66
CA GLU A 384 -12.90 -38.34 -31.04
C GLU A 384 -12.23 -39.18 -32.13
N VAL A 385 -11.01 -39.66 -31.84
CA VAL A 385 -10.34 -40.65 -32.68
C VAL A 385 -11.13 -41.96 -32.53
N GLY A 386 -12.09 -42.15 -33.42
CA GLY A 386 -12.88 -43.36 -33.51
C GLY A 386 -12.04 -44.56 -33.96
N LYS A 387 -12.30 -45.70 -33.32
CA LYS A 387 -11.91 -47.03 -33.80
C LYS A 387 -12.53 -47.35 -35.16
#